data_AF-A0A812TNS9-F1
#
_entry.id   AF-A0A812TNS9-F1
#
_cell.length_a   1.000
_cell.length_b   1.000
_cell.length_c   1.000
_cell.angle_alpha   90.00
_cell.angle_beta   90.00
_cell.angle_gamma   90.00
#
_symmetry.space_group_name_H-M   'P 1'
#
loop_
_entity.id
_entity.type
_entity.pdbx_description
1 polymer ?
#
loop_
_entity_poly.entity_id
_entity_poly.type
_entity_poly.pdbx_seq_one_letter_code
_entity_poly.pdbx_strand_id
1 'polypeptide(L)'
;GLVQELVKSEAAEAEEIARLERLAAFEADLGLPRIQFFERDGLILLSRAGALPSEGSSSHISAKAQWDATGRLLCIEPPPSLCLQFEAASAVASGDLGRLLALMWDRASQCRQGQLEDVAPSC
;
A
#
# COMPACT_ATOMS: atom_id res chain seq x y z
N GLY A 1 -31.24 22.43 -25.92
CA GLY A 1 -32.32 21.44 -25.77
C GLY A 1 -31.82 20.36 -24.86
N LEU A 2 -32.54 20.05 -23.77
CA LEU A 2 -32.07 19.23 -22.64
C LEU A 2 -31.43 17.89 -23.04
N VAL A 3 -31.95 17.24 -24.08
CA VAL A 3 -31.40 15.98 -24.64
C VAL A 3 -29.97 16.16 -25.18
N GLN A 4 -29.68 17.29 -25.80
CA GLN A 4 -28.36 17.59 -26.38
C GLN A 4 -27.31 17.94 -25.30
N GLU A 5 -27.76 18.49 -24.17
CA GLU A 5 -26.90 18.76 -23.02
C GLU A 5 -26.61 17.49 -22.23
N LEU A 6 -27.61 16.60 -22.10
CA LEU A 6 -27.44 15.28 -21.49
C LEU A 6 -26.41 14.43 -22.25
N VAL A 7 -26.53 14.33 -23.58
CA VAL A 7 -25.58 13.56 -24.41
C VAL A 7 -24.16 14.12 -24.31
N LYS A 8 -24.01 15.46 -24.20
CA LYS A 8 -22.69 16.09 -24.00
C LYS A 8 -22.13 15.80 -22.60
N SER A 9 -22.98 15.78 -21.58
CA SER A 9 -22.61 15.41 -20.21
C SER A 9 -22.15 13.96 -20.14
N GLU A 10 -22.92 13.04 -20.73
CA GLU A 10 -22.60 11.60 -20.76
C GLU A 10 -21.27 11.33 -21.50
N ALA A 11 -21.01 12.03 -22.61
CA ALA A 11 -19.75 11.91 -23.34
C ALA A 11 -18.55 12.43 -22.53
N ALA A 12 -18.71 13.55 -21.82
CA ALA A 12 -17.66 14.10 -20.94
C ALA A 12 -17.38 13.18 -19.75
N GLU A 13 -18.43 12.60 -19.15
CA GLU A 13 -18.30 11.61 -18.07
C GLU A 13 -17.57 10.35 -18.56
N ALA A 14 -17.92 9.83 -19.74
CA ALA A 14 -17.26 8.66 -20.32
C ALA A 14 -15.77 8.93 -20.61
N GLU A 15 -15.42 10.12 -21.10
CA GLU A 15 -14.04 10.50 -21.35
C GLU A 15 -13.23 10.61 -20.04
N GLU A 16 -13.82 11.18 -18.99
CA GLU A 16 -13.16 11.30 -17.69
C GLU A 16 -12.99 9.92 -17.03
N ILE A 17 -13.98 9.03 -17.13
CA ILE A 17 -13.84 7.63 -16.68
C ILE A 17 -12.68 6.95 -17.41
N ALA A 18 -12.62 7.05 -18.74
CA ALA A 18 -11.53 6.46 -19.52
C ALA A 18 -10.15 7.06 -19.17
N ARG A 19 -10.10 8.35 -18.81
CA ARG A 19 -8.88 9.01 -18.32
C ARG A 19 -8.45 8.43 -16.97
N LEU A 20 -9.37 8.30 -16.03
CA LEU A 20 -9.12 7.76 -14.69
C LEU A 20 -8.71 6.29 -14.74
N GLU A 21 -9.33 5.48 -15.61
CA GLU A 21 -8.97 4.08 -15.80
C GLU A 21 -7.54 3.92 -16.34
N ARG A 22 -7.12 4.76 -17.30
CA ARG A 22 -5.72 4.76 -17.78
C ARG A 22 -4.72 5.13 -16.69
N LEU A 23 -5.06 6.11 -15.85
CA LEU A 23 -4.20 6.48 -14.72
C LEU A 23 -4.12 5.36 -13.68
N ALA A 24 -5.23 4.69 -13.38
CA ALA A 24 -5.26 3.55 -12.47
C ALA A 24 -4.44 2.35 -13.01
N ALA A 25 -4.52 2.08 -14.31
CA ALA A 25 -3.68 1.05 -14.95
C ALA A 25 -2.19 1.40 -14.85
N PHE A 26 -1.83 2.65 -15.09
CA PHE A 26 -0.45 3.13 -14.97
C PHE A 26 0.09 3.01 -13.53
N GLU A 27 -0.71 3.34 -12.51
CA GLU A 27 -0.33 3.12 -11.10
C GLU A 27 -0.07 1.64 -10.78
N ALA A 28 -0.86 0.73 -11.36
CA ALA A 28 -0.70 -0.70 -11.18
C ALA A 28 0.62 -1.21 -11.81
N ASP A 29 0.97 -0.69 -12.98
CA ASP A 29 2.22 -1.00 -13.69
C ASP A 29 3.46 -0.51 -12.91
N LEU A 30 3.36 0.66 -12.26
CA LEU A 30 4.44 1.17 -11.42
C LEU A 30 4.65 0.35 -10.13
N GLY A 31 3.70 -0.52 -9.77
CA GLY A 31 3.83 -1.37 -8.58
C GLY A 31 3.89 -0.59 -7.27
N LEU A 32 3.34 0.63 -7.24
CA LEU A 32 3.38 1.48 -6.06
C LEU A 32 2.51 0.89 -4.93
N PRO A 33 2.97 0.99 -3.67
CA PRO A 33 2.16 0.60 -2.54
C PRO A 33 1.01 1.58 -2.34
N ARG A 34 -0.19 1.04 -2.11
CA ARG A 34 -1.29 1.76 -1.49
C ARG A 34 -1.17 1.61 0.03
N ILE A 35 -1.21 2.75 0.71
CA ILE A 35 -1.12 2.84 2.17
C ILE A 35 -2.52 3.15 2.69
N GLN A 36 -3.03 2.34 3.62
CA GLN A 36 -4.27 2.59 4.33
C GLN A 36 -4.02 2.60 5.83
N PHE A 37 -4.58 3.60 6.51
CA PHE A 37 -4.50 3.76 7.95
C PHE A 37 -5.86 3.43 8.55
N PHE A 38 -5.90 2.42 9.42
CA PHE A 38 -7.05 2.06 10.23
C PHE A 38 -6.75 2.48 11.66
N GLU A 39 -6.93 3.77 11.95
CA GLU A 39 -6.57 4.38 13.25
C GLU A 39 -7.27 3.69 14.42
N ARG A 40 -8.56 3.37 14.25
CA ARG A 40 -9.38 2.71 15.29
C ARG A 40 -8.81 1.35 15.71
N ASP A 41 -8.25 0.62 14.75
CA ASP A 41 -7.77 -0.75 14.94
C ASP A 41 -6.25 -0.80 15.16
N GLY A 42 -5.58 0.34 15.13
CA GLY A 42 -4.13 0.39 15.28
C GLY A 42 -3.40 -0.27 14.11
N LEU A 43 -3.92 -0.18 12.88
CA LEU A 43 -3.38 -0.95 11.75
C LEU A 43 -2.98 -0.05 10.59
N ILE A 44 -1.81 -0.32 10.01
CA ILE A 44 -1.37 0.25 8.74
C ILE A 44 -1.29 -0.90 7.74
N LEU A 45 -1.95 -0.76 6.60
CA LEU A 45 -1.98 -1.74 5.53
C LEU A 45 -1.22 -1.21 4.31
N LEU A 46 -0.29 -2.02 3.81
CA LEU A 46 0.42 -1.83 2.55
C LEU A 46 -0.10 -2.86 1.55
N SER A 47 -0.63 -2.41 0.42
CA SER A 47 -1.15 -3.26 -0.65
C SER A 47 -0.66 -2.82 -2.02
N ARG A 48 -0.73 -3.70 -3.01
CA ARG A 48 -0.45 -3.31 -4.40
C ARG A 48 -1.63 -2.52 -4.97
N ALA A 49 -1.37 -1.49 -5.76
CA ALA A 49 -2.41 -0.82 -6.55
C ALA A 49 -3.20 -1.85 -7.40
N GLY A 50 -4.53 -1.75 -7.38
CA GLY A 50 -5.44 -2.70 -8.05
C GLY A 50 -5.81 -3.95 -7.24
N ALA A 51 -5.15 -4.23 -6.12
CA ALA A 51 -5.59 -5.27 -5.18
C ALA A 51 -6.76 -4.73 -4.33
N LEU A 52 -8.00 -5.07 -4.72
CA LEU A 52 -9.11 -5.01 -3.79
C LEU A 52 -8.79 -5.96 -2.63
N PRO A 53 -9.14 -5.62 -1.37
CA PRO A 53 -9.10 -6.55 -0.26
C PRO A 53 -10.19 -7.60 -0.47
N SER A 54 -9.98 -8.49 -1.45
CA SER A 54 -10.72 -9.73 -1.60
C SER A 54 -10.14 -10.68 -0.55
N GLU A 55 -11.00 -11.17 0.34
CA GLU A 55 -10.64 -12.11 1.39
C GLU A 55 -9.81 -13.26 0.79
N GLY A 56 -8.52 -13.32 1.13
CA GLY A 56 -7.63 -14.42 0.75
C GLY A 56 -6.49 -14.09 -0.22
N SER A 57 -6.38 -12.86 -0.76
CA SER A 57 -5.18 -12.49 -1.53
C SER A 57 -4.01 -12.17 -0.60
N SER A 58 -2.94 -12.96 -0.68
CA SER A 58 -1.66 -12.85 0.05
C SER A 58 -0.84 -11.59 -0.27
N SER A 59 -1.45 -10.59 -0.89
CA SER A 59 -0.77 -9.43 -1.46
C SER A 59 -0.65 -8.23 -0.51
N HIS A 60 -1.09 -8.37 0.74
CA HIS A 60 -1.05 -7.31 1.76
C HIS A 60 0.05 -7.52 2.82
N ILE A 61 0.62 -6.44 3.32
CA ILE A 61 1.52 -6.42 4.50
C ILE A 61 0.91 -5.46 5.50
N SER A 62 0.82 -5.85 6.77
CA SER A 62 0.26 -5.00 7.81
C SER A 62 1.25 -4.73 8.93
N ALA A 63 1.21 -3.51 9.48
CA ALA A 63 1.93 -3.12 10.70
C ALA A 63 0.90 -2.75 11.76
N LYS A 64 1.13 -3.12 13.02
CA LYS A 64 0.35 -2.55 14.13
C LYS A 64 0.98 -1.24 14.54
N ALA A 65 0.20 -0.21 14.77
CA ALA A 65 0.66 1.10 15.17
C ALA A 65 -0.21 1.65 16.30
N GLN A 66 0.41 2.42 17.19
CA GLN A 66 -0.25 3.11 18.28
C GLN A 66 0.07 4.59 18.19
N TRP A 67 -0.96 5.42 18.31
CA TRP A 67 -0.85 6.87 18.29
C TRP A 67 -1.34 7.44 19.62
N ASP A 68 -0.79 8.58 20.01
CA ASP A 68 -1.34 9.35 21.13
C ASP A 68 -2.54 10.21 20.72
N ALA A 69 -3.14 10.89 21.69
CA ALA A 69 -4.28 11.78 21.46
C ALA A 69 -3.95 13.00 20.56
N THR A 70 -2.67 13.27 20.30
CA THR A 70 -2.21 14.36 19.41
C THR A 70 -1.89 13.88 17.99
N GLY A 71 -2.05 12.58 17.73
CA GLY A 71 -1.73 11.97 16.44
C GLY A 71 -0.25 11.59 16.28
N ARG A 72 0.56 11.69 17.34
CA ARG A 72 1.97 11.28 17.31
C ARG A 72 2.06 9.76 17.41
N LEU A 73 2.89 9.16 16.57
CA LEU A 73 3.20 7.73 16.63
C LEU A 73 3.98 7.40 17.91
N LEU A 74 3.43 6.51 18.73
CA LEU A 74 4.05 6.01 19.98
C LEU A 74 4.81 4.70 19.76
N CYS A 75 4.25 3.82 18.92
CA CYS A 75 4.82 2.50 18.64
C CYS A 75 4.38 2.04 17.25
N ILE A 76 5.24 1.27 16.58
CA ILE A 76 4.87 0.52 15.39
C ILE A 76 5.57 -0.85 15.40
N GLU A 77 4.81 -1.88 15.10
CA GLU A 77 5.22 -3.28 15.06
C GLU A 77 5.03 -3.81 13.63
N PRO A 78 6.10 -3.81 12.82
CA PRO A 78 6.08 -4.50 11.53
C PRO A 78 6.02 -6.03 11.72
N PRO A 79 5.63 -6.80 10.69
CA PRO A 79 5.66 -8.25 10.74
C PRO A 79 7.06 -8.77 11.09
N PRO A 80 7.18 -9.76 12.00
CA PRO A 80 8.50 -10.29 12.40
C PRO A 80 9.32 -10.82 11.22
N SER A 81 8.66 -11.36 10.20
CA SER A 81 9.28 -11.88 8.97
C SER A 81 10.07 -10.84 8.18
N LEU A 82 9.81 -9.54 8.39
CA LEU A 82 10.56 -8.47 7.73
C LEU A 82 11.84 -8.10 8.50
N CYS A 83 12.01 -8.51 9.76
CA CYS A 83 13.18 -8.17 10.57
C CYS A 83 13.49 -6.65 10.62
N LEU A 84 12.46 -5.81 10.74
CA LEU A 84 12.54 -4.33 10.73
C LEU A 84 12.34 -3.70 12.12
N GLN A 85 12.59 -4.44 13.20
CA GLN A 85 12.29 -3.96 14.56
C GLN A 85 13.16 -2.76 14.96
N PHE A 86 14.40 -2.72 14.51
CA PHE A 86 15.32 -1.62 14.78
C PHE A 86 14.91 -0.36 14.03
N GLU A 87 14.56 -0.50 12.75
CA GLU A 87 14.07 0.58 11.90
C GLU A 87 12.73 1.12 12.39
N ALA A 88 11.87 0.25 12.92
CA ALA A 88 10.62 0.65 13.56
C ALA A 88 10.86 1.54 14.78
N ALA A 89 11.76 1.14 15.68
CA ALA A 89 12.14 1.96 16.82
C ALA A 89 12.78 3.29 16.39
N SER A 90 13.64 3.27 15.37
CA SER A 90 14.25 4.48 14.81
C SER A 90 13.21 5.42 14.22
N ALA A 91 12.20 4.90 13.51
CA ALA A 91 11.15 5.70 12.88
C ALA A 91 10.24 6.38 13.92
N VAL A 92 9.94 5.69 15.03
CA VAL A 92 9.22 6.29 16.17
C VAL A 92 10.05 7.41 16.79
N ALA A 93 11.36 7.20 16.99
CA ALA A 93 12.25 8.18 17.59
C ALA A 93 12.44 9.43 16.70
N SER A 94 12.58 9.25 15.38
CA SER A 94 12.80 10.33 14.42
C SER A 94 11.52 10.96 13.87
N GLY A 95 10.36 10.31 14.05
CA GLY A 95 9.10 10.71 13.42
C GLY A 95 9.01 10.41 11.91
N ASP A 96 9.89 9.57 11.38
CA ASP A 96 9.94 9.26 9.93
C ASP A 96 9.25 7.93 9.60
N LEU A 97 7.92 7.94 9.65
CA LEU A 97 7.10 6.79 9.29
C LEU A 97 7.21 6.46 7.79
N GLY A 98 7.37 7.47 6.93
CA GLY A 98 7.44 7.28 5.48
C GLY A 98 8.61 6.37 5.08
N ARG A 99 9.79 6.59 5.66
CA ARG A 99 10.97 5.74 5.43
C ARG A 99 10.73 4.30 5.86
N LEU A 100 10.10 4.08 7.01
CA LEU A 100 9.81 2.72 7.49
C LEU A 100 8.84 2.00 6.55
N LEU A 101 7.77 2.67 6.11
CA LEU A 101 6.80 2.07 5.20
C LEU A 101 7.43 1.72 3.84
N ALA A 102 8.34 2.56 3.34
CA ALA A 102 9.11 2.26 2.14
C ALA A 102 9.98 1.01 2.32
N LEU A 103 10.69 0.88 3.45
CA LEU A 103 11.50 -0.31 3.76
C LEU A 103 10.64 -1.57 3.91
N MET A 104 9.47 -1.46 4.55
CA MET A 104 8.53 -2.57 4.67
C MET A 104 8.07 -3.06 3.30
N TRP A 105 7.76 -2.14 2.39
CA TRP A 105 7.33 -2.47 1.04
C TRP A 105 8.44 -3.13 0.21
N ASP A 106 9.63 -2.57 0.24
CA ASP A 106 10.79 -3.10 -0.49
C ASP A 106 11.11 -4.53 -0.03
N ARG A 107 11.22 -4.73 1.29
CA ARG A 107 11.56 -6.03 1.87
C ARG A 107 10.50 -7.09 1.60
N ALA A 108 9.22 -6.71 1.67
CA ALA A 108 8.14 -7.63 1.34
C ALA A 108 8.07 -7.95 -0.16
N SER A 109 8.44 -7.01 -1.03
CA SER A 109 8.54 -7.24 -2.47
C SER A 109 9.67 -8.23 -2.79
N GLN A 110 10.82 -8.09 -2.13
CA GLN A 110 11.95 -9.03 -2.25
C GLN A 110 11.59 -10.44 -1.74
N CYS A 111 10.92 -10.55 -0.59
CA CYS A 111 10.46 -11.85 -0.09
C CYS A 111 9.51 -12.58 -1.04
N ARG A 112 8.67 -11.83 -1.78
CA ARG A 112 7.77 -12.42 -2.80
C ARG A 112 8.51 -12.81 -4.07
N GLN A 113 9.53 -12.07 -4.47
CA GLN A 113 10.35 -12.37 -5.64
C GLN A 113 11.29 -13.56 -5.40
N GLY A 114 11.85 -13.68 -4.20
CA GLY A 114 12.70 -14.82 -3.80
C GLY A 114 11.96 -16.17 -3.76
N GLN A 115 10.62 -16.19 -3.76
CA GLN A 115 9.83 -17.42 -3.92
C GLN A 115 9.69 -17.88 -5.40
N LEU A 116 10.12 -17.06 -6.38
CA LEU A 116 10.17 -17.42 -7.79
C LEU A 116 11.58 -17.87 -8.25
N GLU A 117 12.59 -17.69 -7.41
CA GLU A 117 14.00 -18.04 -7.71
C GLU A 117 14.57 -19.10 -6.77
N ASP A 118 13.75 -20.01 -6.23
CA ASP A 118 14.24 -21.22 -5.59
C ASP A 118 14.59 -22.28 -6.67
N VAL A 119 15.54 -21.91 -7.54
CA VAL A 119 16.49 -22.85 -8.13
C VAL A 119 17.72 -22.75 -7.23
N ALA A 120 17.94 -23.82 -6.48
CA ALA A 120 19.00 -24.02 -5.50
C ALA A 120 20.39 -23.49 -5.93
N PRO A 121 21.29 -23.34 -4.95
CA PRO A 121 22.27 -24.41 -4.88
C PRO A 121 22.37 -25.06 -3.50
N SER A 122 22.57 -26.38 -3.59
CA SER A 122 22.98 -27.34 -2.58
C SER A 122 24.11 -26.86 -1.66
N CYS A 123 24.07 -27.39 -0.44
CA CYS A 123 25.12 -27.61 0.57
C CYS A 123 26.49 -26.94 0.39
#